data_AF-A0A1F9TZE1-F1
#
_entry.id   AF-A0A1F9TZE1-F1
#
_cell.length_a   1.000
_cell.length_b   1.000
_cell.length_c   1.000
_cell.angle_alpha   90.00
_cell.angle_beta   90.00
_cell.angle_gamma   90.00
#
_symmetry.space_group_name_H-M   'P 1'
#
loop_
_entity.id
_entity.type
_entity.pdbx_description
1 polymer ?
#
loop_
_entity_poly.entity_id
_entity_poly.type
_entity_poly.pdbx_seq_one_letter_code
_entity_poly.pdbx_strand_id
1 'polypeptide(L)'
;MYETIILGIACLSAPLFAKLAGYEITKKPYDMVGVGGIFFLLGAAFTLGPSRVDFLINIGTIGSIVSHVLGWLMVIIGAFRCALDVIMEKDEVGVLTHARHSRAR
;
A
#
# COMPACT_ATOMS: atom_id res chain seq x y z
N MET A 1 18.03 -4.11 4.82
CA MET A 1 17.96 -2.61 4.90
C MET A 1 17.72 -1.96 3.54
N TYR A 2 18.46 -2.34 2.49
CA TYR A 2 18.11 -1.91 1.12
C TYR A 2 16.75 -2.46 0.69
N GLU A 3 16.41 -3.69 1.07
CA GLU A 3 15.13 -4.31 0.72
C GLU A 3 13.93 -3.51 1.22
N THR A 4 14.04 -2.92 2.41
CA THR A 4 12.95 -2.15 3.04
C THR A 4 12.76 -0.78 2.40
N ILE A 5 13.84 -0.19 1.90
CA ILE A 5 13.79 1.04 1.09
C ILE A 5 13.17 0.74 -0.28
N ILE A 6 13.62 -0.34 -0.93
CA ILE A 6 13.07 -0.79 -2.22
C ILE A 6 11.58 -1.11 -2.08
N LEU A 7 11.19 -1.80 -1.01
CA LEU A 7 9.79 -2.12 -0.71
C LEU A 7 8.95 -0.86 -0.46
N GLY A 8 9.48 0.12 0.27
CA GLY A 8 8.83 1.41 0.50
C GLY A 8 8.60 2.18 -0.80
N ILE A 9 9.62 2.25 -1.67
CA ILE A 9 9.52 2.90 -2.98
C ILE A 9 8.52 2.15 -3.89
N ALA A 10 8.55 0.82 -3.89
CA ALA A 10 7.60 0.00 -4.64
C ALA A 10 6.16 0.25 -4.18
N CYS A 11 5.90 0.31 -2.87
CA CYS A 11 4.57 0.62 -2.33
C CYS A 11 4.10 2.03 -2.66
N LEU A 12 4.99 3.02 -2.69
CA LEU A 12 4.69 4.39 -3.13
C LEU A 12 4.42 4.50 -4.63
N SER A 13 5.01 3.63 -5.44
CA SER A 13 4.79 3.61 -6.89
C SER A 13 3.38 3.11 -7.24
N ALA A 14 2.80 2.20 -6.46
CA ALA A 14 1.46 1.65 -6.70
C ALA A 14 0.35 2.73 -6.82
N PRO A 15 0.17 3.67 -5.87
CA PRO A 15 -0.81 4.74 -6.01
C PRO A 15 -0.45 5.74 -7.12
N LEU A 16 0.84 5.95 -7.42
CA LEU A 16 1.27 6.79 -8.54
C LEU A 16 0.85 6.19 -9.89
N PHE A 17 1.05 4.89 -10.09
CA PHE A 17 0.58 4.19 -11.27
C PHE A 17 -0.95 4.14 -11.36
N ALA A 18 -1.65 3.98 -10.23
CA ALA A 18 -3.11 4.06 -10.20
C ALA A 18 -3.61 5.46 -10.63
N LYS A 19 -2.92 6.53 -10.21
CA LYS A 19 -3.21 7.91 -10.63
C LYS A 19 -3.04 8.10 -12.14
N LEU A 20 -1.95 7.57 -12.68
CA LEU A 20 -1.63 7.66 -14.11
C LEU A 20 -2.60 6.83 -14.97
N ALA A 21 -3.13 5.74 -14.44
CA ALA A 21 -4.15 4.92 -15.09
C ALA A 21 -5.56 5.56 -15.09
N GLY A 22 -5.74 6.73 -14.47
CA GLY A 22 -7.01 7.45 -14.45
C GLY A 22 -8.05 6.83 -13.50
N TYR A 23 -7.64 5.96 -12.57
CA TYR A 23 -8.54 5.47 -11.52
C TYR A 23 -8.79 6.58 -10.50
N GLU A 24 -10.07 6.86 -10.19
CA GLU A 24 -10.45 7.80 -9.12
C GLU A 24 -9.93 7.30 -7.76
N ILE A 25 -8.83 7.91 -7.31
CA ILE A 25 -8.11 7.56 -6.07
C ILE A 25 -8.98 7.77 -4.83
N THR A 26 -9.99 8.62 -4.90
CA THR A 26 -10.87 9.00 -3.78
C THR A 26 -11.72 7.86 -3.22
N LYS A 27 -11.86 6.71 -3.91
CA LYS A 27 -12.61 5.54 -3.42
C LYS A 27 -11.81 4.25 -3.30
N LYS A 28 -10.59 4.18 -3.81
CA LYS A 28 -9.85 2.91 -3.93
C LYS A 28 -8.75 2.74 -2.87
N PRO A 29 -8.52 1.49 -2.39
CA PRO A 29 -7.62 1.17 -1.26
C PRO A 29 -6.12 1.41 -1.51
N TYR A 30 -5.74 1.99 -2.64
CA TYR A 30 -4.35 2.29 -3.00
C TYR A 30 -3.67 3.26 -2.03
N ASP A 31 -4.45 4.14 -1.40
CA ASP A 31 -3.93 5.13 -0.45
C ASP A 31 -3.35 4.48 0.82
N MET A 32 -3.96 3.37 1.28
CA MET A 32 -3.43 2.60 2.42
C MET A 32 -2.09 1.91 2.10
N VAL A 33 -1.92 1.42 0.87
CA VAL A 33 -0.64 0.83 0.43
C VAL A 33 0.45 1.89 0.35
N GLY A 34 0.12 3.08 -0.15
CA GLY A 34 1.03 4.23 -0.20
C GLY A 34 1.48 4.69 1.19
N VAL A 35 0.54 4.82 2.14
CA VAL A 35 0.84 5.15 3.54
C VAL A 35 1.73 4.09 4.19
N GLY A 36 1.48 2.80 3.92
CA GLY A 36 2.36 1.71 4.35
C GLY A 36 3.81 1.85 3.84
N GLY A 37 3.97 2.29 2.58
CA GLY A 37 5.28 2.58 1.99
C GLY A 37 6.04 3.71 2.70
N ILE A 38 5.34 4.75 3.14
CA ILE A 38 5.92 5.85 3.94
C ILE A 38 6.42 5.34 5.29
N PHE A 39 5.65 4.46 5.96
CA PHE A 39 6.08 3.84 7.22
C PHE A 39 7.33 2.96 7.04
N PHE A 40 7.47 2.25 5.92
CA PHE A 40 8.70 1.49 5.62
C PHE A 40 9.91 2.39 5.43
N LEU A 41 9.75 3.52 4.73
CA LEU A 41 10.82 4.52 4.58
C LEU A 41 11.19 5.18 5.91
N LEU A 42 10.19 5.44 6.77
CA LEU A 42 10.41 6.00 8.11
C LEU A 42 11.21 5.04 9.00
N GLY A 43 10.89 3.74 8.98
CA GLY A 43 11.66 2.71 9.68
C GLY A 43 13.10 2.58 9.18
N ALA A 44 13.32 2.72 7.87
CA ALA A 44 14.66 2.76 7.28
C ALA A 44 15.44 4.01 7.73
N ALA A 45 14.78 5.18 7.81
CA ALA A 45 15.39 6.42 8.29
C ALA A 45 15.80 6.34 9.76
N PHE A 46 14.96 5.77 10.64
CA PHE A 46 15.31 5.55 12.05
C PHE A 46 16.48 4.59 12.26
N THR A 47 16.73 3.70 11.30
CA THR A 47 17.83 2.74 11.34
C THR A 47 19.16 3.36 10.88
N LEU A 48 19.12 4.37 9.99
CA LEU A 48 20.31 5.09 9.49
C LEU A 48 20.77 6.24 10.40
N GLY A 49 19.90 6.75 11.26
CA GLY A 49 20.12 7.97 12.07
C GLY A 49 20.97 7.88 13.35
N PRO A 50 21.04 6.77 14.11
CA PRO A 50 21.61 6.83 15.47
C PRO A 50 23.10 6.45 15.49
N SER A 51 23.98 7.40 15.79
CA SER A 51 25.44 7.17 15.80
C SER A 51 26.21 7.66 17.04
N ARG A 52 25.56 8.24 18.06
CA ARG A 52 26.31 8.86 19.18
C ARG A 52 25.71 8.75 20.60
N VAL A 53 24.48 8.26 20.78
CA VAL A 53 23.80 8.24 22.10
C VAL A 53 22.94 6.98 22.28
N ASP A 54 23.19 6.20 23.34
CA ASP A 54 22.50 4.93 23.64
C ASP A 54 20.98 5.08 23.75
N PHE A 55 20.51 6.21 24.29
CA PHE A 55 19.09 6.53 24.36
C PHE A 55 18.46 6.67 22.97
N LEU A 56 19.18 7.28 22.02
CA LEU A 56 18.70 7.49 20.66
C LEU A 56 18.76 6.19 19.83
N ILE A 57 19.71 5.32 20.13
CA ILE A 57 19.78 3.96 19.54
C ILE A 57 18.56 3.15 19.98
N ASN A 58 18.19 3.21 21.26
CA ASN A 58 17.05 2.44 21.77
C ASN A 58 15.72 2.93 21.19
N ILE A 59 15.52 4.25 21.10
CA ILE A 59 14.35 4.86 20.45
C ILE A 59 14.32 4.56 18.95
N GLY A 60 15.46 4.64 18.27
CA GLY A 60 15.56 4.31 16.84
C GLY A 60 15.21 2.85 16.56
N THR A 61 15.64 1.93 17.44
CA THR A 61 15.34 0.50 17.31
C THR A 61 13.85 0.23 17.51
N ILE A 62 13.24 0.79 18.56
CA ILE A 62 11.80 0.66 18.82
C ILE A 62 10.99 1.31 17.68
N GLY A 63 11.38 2.51 17.25
CA GLY A 63 10.74 3.23 16.15
C GLY A 63 10.83 2.48 14.83
N SER A 64 11.97 1.84 14.55
CA SER A 64 12.16 1.00 13.36
C SER A 64 11.24 -0.21 13.38
N ILE A 65 11.18 -0.95 14.49
CA ILE A 65 10.32 -2.13 14.65
C ILE A 65 8.85 -1.75 14.50
N VAL A 66 8.39 -0.72 15.22
CA VAL A 66 6.99 -0.26 15.17
C VAL A 66 6.62 0.18 13.76
N SER A 67 7.49 0.93 13.10
CA SER A 67 7.27 1.37 11.72
C SER A 67 7.22 0.20 10.74
N HIS A 68 8.02 -0.84 10.98
CA HIS A 68 7.98 -2.07 10.18
C HIS A 68 6.67 -2.83 10.31
N VAL A 69 6.22 -3.04 11.55
CA VAL A 69 4.98 -3.77 11.84
C VAL A 69 3.77 -3.02 11.27
N LEU A 70 3.71 -1.70 11.48
CA LEU A 70 2.65 -0.87 10.92
C LEU A 70 2.67 -0.83 9.39
N GLY A 71 3.86 -0.73 8.78
CA GLY A 71 4.04 -0.77 7.33
C GLY A 71 3.50 -2.07 6.73
N TRP A 72 3.89 -3.23 7.29
CA TRP A 72 3.39 -4.53 6.83
C TRP A 72 1.87 -4.66 6.98
N LEU A 73 1.32 -4.22 8.11
CA LEU A 73 -0.12 -4.31 8.39
C LEU A 73 -0.94 -3.46 7.40
N MET A 74 -0.49 -2.23 7.12
CA MET A 74 -1.10 -1.35 6.11
C MET A 74 -1.00 -1.93 4.69
N VAL A 75 0.16 -2.49 4.31
CA VAL A 75 0.36 -3.09 2.98
C VAL A 75 -0.51 -4.32 2.78
N ILE A 76 -0.59 -5.23 3.76
CA ILE A 76 -1.42 -6.43 3.67
C ILE A 76 -2.89 -6.05 3.51
N ILE A 77 -3.40 -5.14 4.35
CA ILE A 77 -4.81 -4.71 4.29
C ILE A 77 -5.10 -3.99 2.98
N GLY A 78 -4.23 -3.08 2.56
CA GLY A 78 -4.39 -2.34 1.31
C GLY A 78 -4.34 -3.25 0.08
N ALA A 79 -3.41 -4.20 0.04
CA ALA A 79 -3.30 -5.19 -1.04
C ALA A 79 -4.50 -6.13 -1.09
N PHE A 80 -4.98 -6.61 0.07
CA PHE A 80 -6.16 -7.48 0.12
C PHE A 80 -7.41 -6.75 -0.36
N ARG A 81 -7.62 -5.50 0.07
CA ARG A 81 -8.73 -4.67 -0.41
C ARG A 81 -8.62 -4.39 -1.91
N CYS A 82 -7.42 -4.16 -2.42
CA CYS A 82 -7.19 -3.95 -3.85
C CYS A 82 -7.53 -5.21 -4.66
N ALA A 83 -7.14 -6.40 -4.18
CA ALA A 83 -7.51 -7.66 -4.81
C ALA A 83 -9.02 -7.90 -4.80
N LEU A 84 -9.70 -7.61 -3.69
CA LEU A 84 -11.16 -7.71 -3.59
C LEU A 84 -11.87 -6.78 -4.58
N ASP A 85 -11.39 -5.53 -4.72
CA ASP A 85 -11.93 -4.55 -5.65
C ASP A 85 -11.88 -5.06 -7.11
N VAL A 86 -10.74 -5.65 -7.51
CA VAL A 86 -10.58 -6.26 -8.85
C VAL A 86 -11.51 -7.46 -9.07
N ILE A 87 -11.76 -8.26 -8.03
CA ILE A 87 -12.65 -9.42 -8.12
C ILE A 87 -14.11 -8.95 -8.23
N MET A 88 -14.53 -8.00 -7.40
CA MET A 88 -15.90 -7.49 -7.40
C MET A 88 -16.24 -6.73 -8.69
N GLU A 89 -15.29 -5.99 -9.26
CA GLU A 89 -15.50 -5.25 -10.52
C GLU A 89 -15.72 -6.21 -11.72
N LYS A 90 -15.21 -7.44 -11.68
CA LYS A 90 -15.49 -8.46 -12.71
C LYS A 90 -16.92 -9.00 -12.68
N ASP A 91 -17.53 -9.08 -11.51
CA ASP A 91 -18.91 -9.55 -11.35
C ASP A 91 -19.92 -8.57 -11.96
N GLU A 92 -19.73 -7.26 -11.76
CA GLU A 92 -20.64 -6.24 -12.28
C GLU A 92 -20.65 -6.18 -13.82
N VAL A 93 -19.49 -6.35 -14.46
CA VAL A 93 -19.39 -6.37 -15.93
C VAL A 93 -20.07 -7.62 -16.52
N GLY A 94 -19.95 -8.77 -15.86
CA GLY A 94 -20.64 -10.00 -16.29
C GLY A 94 -22.16 -9.87 -16.26
N VAL A 95 -22.70 -9.25 -15.21
CA VAL A 95 -24.15 -9.04 -15.05
C VAL A 95 -24.71 -8.05 -16.09
N LEU A 96 -24.02 -6.94 -16.35
CA LEU A 96 -24.46 -5.95 -17.35
C LEU A 96 -24.46 -6.52 -18.78
N THR A 97 -23.50 -7.40 -19.09
CA THR A 97 -23.40 -8.03 -20.41
C THR A 97 -24.54 -9.04 -20.63
N HIS A 98 -24.88 -9.83 -19.60
CA HIS A 98 -26.02 -10.74 -19.64
C HIS A 98 -27.37 -10.00 -19.69
N ALA A 99 -27.51 -8.90 -18.95
CA ALA A 99 -28.73 -8.09 -18.95
C ALA A 99 -28.99 -7.43 -20.33
N ARG A 100 -27.93 -6.98 -21.03
CA ARG A 100 -28.05 -6.46 -22.40
C ARG A 100 -28.52 -7.52 -23.39
N HIS A 101 -28.00 -8.75 -23.26
CA HIS A 101 -28.32 -9.84 -24.18
C HIS A 101 -29.77 -10.34 -24.02
N SER A 102 -30.36 -10.17 -22.84
CA SER A 102 -31.76 -10.54 -22.57
C SER A 102 -32.77 -9.46 -22.96
N ARG A 103 -32.33 -8.22 -23.24
CA ARG A 103 -33.19 -7.09 -23.65
C ARG A 103 -33.23 -6.87 -25.16
N ALA A 104 -32.40 -7.60 -25.91
CA ALA A 104 -32.32 -7.59 -27.38
C ALA A 104 -33.07 -8.77 -28.03
N ARG A 105 -33.80 -9.57 -27.25
CA ARG A 105 -34.82 -10.52 -27.69
C ARG A 105 -36.18 -10.02 -27.23
#